data_AF-A0A1Q6E4R4-F1
#
_entry.id   AF-A0A1Q6E4R4-F1
#
_cell.length_a   1.000
_cell.length_b   1.000
_cell.length_c   1.000
_cell.angle_alpha   90.00
_cell.angle_beta   90.00
_cell.angle_gamma   90.00
#
_symmetry.space_group_name_H-M   'P 1'
#
loop_
_entity.id
_entity.type
_entity.pdbx_description
1 polymer ?
#
loop_
_entity_poly.entity_id
_entity_poly.type
_entity_poly.pdbx_seq_one_letter_code
_entity_poly.pdbx_strand_id
1 'polypeptide(L)'
;MSQQCKTVLDNGMTVISRTMPDVRSVSLGLWFNVGSRDERPDQAGLTHFMEHMMFKGTPTKGPLDISMHFDRLGAELNAFTSKEYTCYYARFVDDKLEDALSVLAEMVIESNFSQDAIDTEREVVIEEIARSEDTPDDYVYELYSQSNLPNHPCGLPVLGTRDRVGSYRHADCADFHAEHYHAGNLTLAAAGNVDHDQLVTLAKRYFASMKPGKKEHRKLLQPQFSSGLFSQKRDIEQAHIVYGVPWLPLGNERRYIATVLTTILGGSMSSRLFRRYAKSAVLYIRFMRCKLAIRVLGSGVFMLAHDLPTLRKLCGLSVLSWTRLLKTMFLGMSFLAILTLSADSSFLAWSRPILIWFDWENARLSVWSKLPPNSKRKDTGPLLSSRCSIWLKSSSRQSRLSLLYRHIVKKSFRILFLANSLIR
;
A
#
# COMPACT_ATOMS: atom_id res chain seq x y z
N MET A 1 -33.09 -4.67 11.23
CA MET A 1 -31.81 -4.33 10.55
C MET A 1 -31.64 -2.83 10.66
N SER A 2 -30.62 -2.33 11.37
CA SER A 2 -30.42 -0.87 11.44
C SER A 2 -30.04 -0.33 10.06
N GLN A 3 -30.85 0.61 9.57
CA GLN A 3 -30.69 1.22 8.27
C GLN A 3 -29.56 2.25 8.35
N GLN A 4 -28.72 2.29 7.32
CA GLN A 4 -27.73 3.36 7.16
C GLN A 4 -28.43 4.62 6.65
N CYS A 5 -28.25 5.74 7.33
CA CYS A 5 -28.81 7.03 6.94
C CYS A 5 -27.73 7.92 6.31
N LYS A 6 -28.12 8.73 5.32
CA LYS A 6 -27.22 9.66 4.63
C LYS A 6 -27.98 10.96 4.32
N THR A 7 -27.39 12.08 4.71
CA THR A 7 -27.86 13.42 4.39
C THR A 7 -26.71 14.23 3.79
N VAL A 8 -27.00 15.04 2.76
CA VAL A 8 -26.06 16.03 2.21
C VAL A 8 -26.56 17.40 2.62
N LEU A 9 -25.72 18.19 3.28
CA LEU A 9 -26.03 19.53 3.73
C LEU A 9 -25.91 20.54 2.58
N ASP A 10 -26.52 21.71 2.74
CA ASP A 10 -26.52 22.77 1.72
C ASP A 10 -25.12 23.31 1.43
N ASN A 11 -24.20 23.27 2.42
CA ASN A 11 -22.79 23.64 2.26
C ASN A 11 -21.95 22.57 1.52
N GLY A 12 -22.55 21.42 1.17
CA GLY A 12 -21.94 20.30 0.45
C GLY A 12 -21.39 19.18 1.33
N MET A 13 -21.37 19.37 2.65
CA MET A 13 -20.90 18.34 3.59
C MET A 13 -21.82 17.12 3.58
N THR A 14 -21.23 15.92 3.64
CA THR A 14 -22.01 14.68 3.74
C THR A 14 -22.03 14.18 5.18
N VAL A 15 -23.20 13.84 5.70
CA VAL A 15 -23.40 13.20 7.01
C VAL A 15 -23.91 11.78 6.79
N ILE A 16 -23.23 10.79 7.36
CA ILE A 16 -23.61 9.37 7.29
C ILE A 16 -23.67 8.83 8.71
N SER A 17 -24.73 8.11 9.06
CA SER A 17 -24.78 7.41 10.34
C SER A 17 -25.31 5.98 10.23
N ARG A 18 -24.91 5.17 11.20
CA ARG A 18 -25.50 3.85 11.46
C ARG A 18 -25.83 3.74 12.94
N THR A 19 -27.12 3.81 13.25
CA THR A 19 -27.62 3.67 14.62
C THR A 19 -27.50 2.22 15.10
N MET A 20 -27.05 2.06 16.32
CA MET A 20 -26.86 0.80 17.05
C MET A 20 -27.41 1.01 18.47
N PRO A 21 -28.70 0.76 18.72
CA PRO A 21 -29.34 1.09 20.00
C PRO A 21 -28.80 0.29 21.18
N ASP A 22 -28.21 -0.87 20.91
CA ASP A 22 -27.75 -1.82 21.93
C ASP A 22 -26.37 -1.50 22.52
N VAL A 23 -25.69 -0.47 22.01
CA VAL A 23 -24.40 0.00 22.56
C VAL A 23 -24.59 1.31 23.31
N ARG A 24 -23.62 1.67 24.16
CA ARG A 24 -23.60 2.95 24.90
C ARG A 24 -22.49 3.90 24.45
N SER A 25 -21.94 3.64 23.27
CA SER A 25 -20.83 4.41 22.71
C SER A 25 -21.12 4.85 21.28
N VAL A 26 -20.38 5.86 20.85
CA VAL A 26 -20.38 6.38 19.48
C VAL A 26 -18.95 6.42 18.98
N SER A 27 -18.72 5.90 17.79
CA SER A 27 -17.52 6.16 16.99
C SER A 27 -17.86 7.20 15.94
N LEU A 28 -17.20 8.35 15.99
CA LEU A 28 -17.40 9.48 15.09
C LEU A 28 -16.11 9.76 14.33
N GLY A 29 -16.19 10.03 13.03
CA GLY A 29 -15.03 10.37 12.20
C GLY A 29 -15.34 11.47 11.19
N LEU A 30 -14.40 12.40 11.06
CA LEU A 30 -14.32 13.44 10.04
C LEU A 30 -13.40 12.94 8.92
N TRP A 31 -14.00 12.52 7.82
CA TRP A 31 -13.30 11.95 6.67
C TRP A 31 -13.12 13.01 5.59
N PHE A 32 -11.91 13.48 5.41
CA PHE A 32 -11.54 14.37 4.32
C PHE A 32 -11.10 13.56 3.11
N ASN A 33 -11.63 13.90 1.93
CA ASN A 33 -11.23 13.26 0.68
C ASN A 33 -9.97 13.94 0.09
N VAL A 34 -8.92 14.01 0.91
CA VAL A 34 -7.55 14.42 0.58
C VAL A 34 -6.58 13.44 1.24
N GLY A 35 -5.55 13.01 0.53
CA GLY A 35 -4.46 12.19 1.06
C GLY A 35 -3.15 12.53 0.36
N SER A 36 -2.06 11.86 0.70
CA SER A 36 -0.73 12.15 0.08
C SER A 36 -0.70 12.02 -1.44
N ARG A 37 -1.65 11.32 -2.08
CA ARG A 37 -1.72 11.27 -3.55
C ARG A 37 -2.18 12.58 -4.20
N ASP A 38 -2.83 13.44 -3.43
CA ASP A 38 -3.44 14.68 -3.90
C ASP A 38 -2.46 15.86 -3.78
N GLU A 39 -1.30 15.63 -3.17
CA GLU A 39 -0.21 16.58 -3.03
C GLU A 39 0.43 16.90 -4.38
N ARG A 40 0.74 18.18 -4.57
CA ARG A 40 1.69 18.60 -5.59
C ARG A 40 3.12 18.14 -5.22
N PRO A 41 4.07 18.08 -6.17
CA PRO A 41 5.45 17.68 -5.87
C PRO A 41 6.13 18.52 -4.77
N ASP A 42 5.78 19.81 -4.68
CA ASP A 42 6.21 20.74 -3.62
C ASP A 42 5.45 20.54 -2.29
N GLN A 43 4.42 19.73 -2.24
CA GLN A 43 3.63 19.45 -1.03
C GLN A 43 3.85 18.04 -0.47
N ALA A 44 4.91 17.34 -0.89
CA ALA A 44 5.13 15.94 -0.48
C ALA A 44 5.23 15.78 1.05
N GLY A 45 4.27 15.06 1.64
CA GLY A 45 4.12 14.87 3.09
C GLY A 45 3.32 15.96 3.81
N LEU A 46 2.85 16.99 3.11
CA LEU A 46 2.09 18.09 3.72
C LEU A 46 0.75 17.60 4.28
N THR A 47 0.08 16.64 3.65
CA THR A 47 -1.19 16.11 4.17
C THR A 47 -1.02 15.46 5.54
N HIS A 48 0.07 14.69 5.71
CA HIS A 48 0.42 14.09 6.99
C HIS A 48 0.86 15.16 8.00
N PHE A 49 1.64 16.14 7.56
CA PHE A 49 2.03 17.26 8.43
C PHE A 49 0.79 18.03 8.94
N MET A 50 -0.20 18.27 8.08
CA MET A 50 -1.47 18.90 8.45
C MET A 50 -2.26 18.05 9.44
N GLU A 51 -2.18 16.72 9.37
CA GLU A 51 -2.75 15.84 10.39
C GLU A 51 -2.25 16.21 11.79
N HIS A 52 -0.93 16.32 11.96
CA HIS A 52 -0.31 16.71 13.23
C HIS A 52 -0.70 18.13 13.63
N MET A 53 -0.72 19.07 12.68
CA MET A 53 -1.06 20.46 12.97
C MET A 53 -2.47 20.63 13.56
N MET A 54 -3.45 19.79 13.18
CA MET A 54 -4.80 19.83 13.77
C MET A 54 -4.85 19.54 15.27
N PHE A 55 -3.77 18.98 15.84
CA PHE A 55 -3.64 18.74 17.29
C PHE A 55 -2.83 19.84 18.00
N LYS A 56 -2.29 20.83 17.29
CA LYS A 56 -1.43 21.89 17.86
C LYS A 56 -2.22 23.06 18.47
N GLY A 57 -3.50 22.86 18.70
CA GLY A 57 -4.38 23.82 19.36
C GLY A 57 -5.26 24.57 18.38
N THR A 58 -6.14 25.37 18.98
CA THR A 58 -7.12 26.24 18.33
C THR A 58 -7.07 27.61 19.04
N PRO A 59 -7.79 28.64 18.55
CA PRO A 59 -7.91 29.91 19.26
C PRO A 59 -8.43 29.80 20.71
N THR A 60 -9.20 28.75 21.03
CA THR A 60 -9.80 28.61 22.37
C THR A 60 -9.12 27.58 23.27
N LYS A 61 -8.31 26.66 22.72
CA LYS A 61 -7.70 25.54 23.46
C LYS A 61 -6.28 25.27 23.00
N GLY A 62 -5.36 25.17 23.95
CA GLY A 62 -4.02 24.66 23.67
C GLY A 62 -4.02 23.15 23.38
N PRO A 63 -2.89 22.59 22.89
CA PRO A 63 -2.76 21.15 22.65
C PRO A 63 -3.12 20.29 23.89
N LEU A 64 -2.63 20.69 25.06
CA LEU A 64 -2.90 19.99 26.32
C LEU A 64 -4.38 20.06 26.72
N ASP A 65 -5.03 21.21 26.49
CA ASP A 65 -6.45 21.37 26.81
C ASP A 65 -7.33 20.47 25.93
N ILE A 66 -6.96 20.29 24.66
CA ILE A 66 -7.62 19.35 23.75
C ILE A 66 -7.46 17.92 24.29
N SER A 67 -6.24 17.49 24.61
CA SER A 67 -6.01 16.14 25.17
C SER A 67 -6.80 15.92 26.46
N MET A 68 -6.70 16.86 27.41
CA MET A 68 -7.44 16.78 28.67
C MET A 68 -8.96 16.80 28.49
N HIS A 69 -9.45 17.49 27.46
CA HIS A 69 -10.87 17.49 27.13
C HIS A 69 -11.33 16.08 26.76
N PHE A 70 -10.69 15.42 25.81
CA PHE A 70 -11.06 14.05 25.42
C PHE A 70 -10.81 13.01 26.53
N ASP A 71 -9.74 13.17 27.33
CA ASP A 71 -9.50 12.29 28.48
C ASP A 71 -10.64 12.37 29.51
N ARG A 72 -11.17 13.57 29.78
CA ARG A 72 -12.33 13.75 30.68
C ARG A 72 -13.61 13.12 30.15
N LEU A 73 -13.76 13.02 28.84
CA LEU A 73 -14.87 12.31 28.20
C LEU A 73 -14.69 10.78 28.24
N GLY A 74 -13.53 10.29 28.69
CA GLY A 74 -13.12 8.89 28.54
C GLY A 74 -13.02 8.50 27.06
N ALA A 75 -12.69 9.46 26.20
CA ALA A 75 -12.72 9.30 24.76
C ALA A 75 -11.36 8.85 24.20
N GLU A 76 -11.39 7.95 23.22
CA GLU A 76 -10.23 7.69 22.36
C GLU A 76 -10.26 8.70 21.22
N LEU A 77 -9.30 9.65 21.18
CA LEU A 77 -9.11 10.58 20.07
C LEU A 77 -7.90 10.13 19.24
N ASN A 78 -8.02 10.11 17.92
CA ASN A 78 -6.89 9.87 17.04
C ASN A 78 -7.11 10.43 15.63
N ALA A 79 -6.07 10.42 14.82
CA ALA A 79 -6.14 10.69 13.39
C ALA A 79 -5.25 9.72 12.61
N PHE A 80 -5.43 9.70 11.29
CA PHE A 80 -4.48 9.07 10.39
C PHE A 80 -4.66 9.57 8.96
N THR A 81 -3.54 9.63 8.25
CA THR A 81 -3.44 9.99 6.84
C THR A 81 -3.14 8.76 5.99
N SER A 82 -3.90 8.60 4.92
CA SER A 82 -3.69 7.57 3.90
C SER A 82 -3.19 8.20 2.60
N LYS A 83 -3.00 7.36 1.58
CA LYS A 83 -2.76 7.83 0.21
C LYS A 83 -3.97 8.60 -0.33
N GLU A 84 -5.19 8.28 0.10
CA GLU A 84 -6.42 8.75 -0.57
C GLU A 84 -7.41 9.53 0.33
N TYR A 85 -7.15 9.62 1.62
CA TYR A 85 -8.03 10.29 2.59
C TYR A 85 -7.29 10.52 3.90
N THR A 86 -7.77 11.47 4.69
CA THR A 86 -7.34 11.74 6.06
C THR A 86 -8.56 11.67 6.96
N CYS A 87 -8.41 11.08 8.15
CA CYS A 87 -9.50 10.89 9.08
C CYS A 87 -9.10 11.40 10.46
N TYR A 88 -9.96 12.23 11.07
CA TYR A 88 -9.88 12.61 12.48
C TYR A 88 -11.08 12.00 13.17
N TYR A 89 -10.86 11.16 14.18
CA TYR A 89 -11.95 10.39 14.78
C TYR A 89 -11.87 10.38 16.30
N ALA A 90 -13.03 10.22 16.91
CA ALA A 90 -13.13 9.97 18.34
C ALA A 90 -14.12 8.84 18.65
N ARG A 91 -13.86 8.10 19.72
CA ARG A 91 -14.79 7.13 20.31
C ARG A 91 -15.09 7.52 21.74
N PHE A 92 -16.36 7.64 22.09
CA PHE A 92 -16.80 8.16 23.39
C PHE A 92 -18.16 7.57 23.78
N VAL A 93 -18.59 7.83 25.02
CA VAL A 93 -19.93 7.46 25.52
C VAL A 93 -21.00 8.32 24.84
N ASP A 94 -22.14 7.73 24.52
CA ASP A 94 -23.18 8.35 23.68
C ASP A 94 -23.69 9.72 24.15
N ASP A 95 -23.72 9.96 25.46
CA ASP A 95 -24.11 11.23 26.06
C ASP A 95 -23.11 12.38 25.83
N LYS A 96 -21.93 12.10 25.25
CA LYS A 96 -20.88 13.10 24.95
C LYS A 96 -20.83 13.54 23.49
N LEU A 97 -21.83 13.18 22.67
CA LEU A 97 -21.83 13.46 21.23
C LEU A 97 -21.61 14.93 20.87
N GLU A 98 -22.37 15.83 21.49
CA GLU A 98 -22.26 17.27 21.19
C GLU A 98 -20.89 17.82 21.60
N ASP A 99 -20.40 17.44 22.77
CA ASP A 99 -19.13 17.92 23.33
C ASP A 99 -17.95 17.48 22.45
N ALA A 100 -17.85 16.18 22.16
CA ALA A 100 -16.80 15.62 21.31
C ALA A 100 -16.84 16.18 19.88
N LEU A 101 -18.03 16.35 19.29
CA LEU A 101 -18.16 16.89 17.93
C LEU A 101 -17.78 18.38 17.89
N SER A 102 -18.08 19.14 18.94
CA SER A 102 -17.75 20.57 19.00
C SER A 102 -16.24 20.80 18.94
N VAL A 103 -15.47 20.03 19.72
CA VAL A 103 -14.00 20.15 19.76
C VAL A 103 -13.38 19.57 18.49
N LEU A 104 -13.85 18.42 17.98
CA LEU A 104 -13.38 17.89 16.70
C LEU A 104 -13.61 18.86 15.54
N ALA A 105 -14.75 19.56 15.50
CA ALA A 105 -15.03 20.57 14.49
C ALA A 105 -14.08 21.77 14.62
N GLU A 106 -13.87 22.26 15.85
CA GLU A 106 -12.95 23.37 16.12
C GLU A 106 -11.51 23.03 15.68
N MET A 107 -11.04 21.83 16.01
CA MET A 107 -9.71 21.34 15.63
C MET A 107 -9.46 21.38 14.12
N VAL A 108 -10.45 21.05 13.29
CA VAL A 108 -10.25 20.99 11.83
C VAL A 108 -10.59 22.29 11.11
N ILE A 109 -11.35 23.19 11.72
CA ILE A 109 -11.75 24.47 11.14
C ILE A 109 -10.76 25.58 11.54
N GLU A 110 -10.41 25.66 12.82
CA GLU A 110 -9.69 26.77 13.45
C GLU A 110 -8.34 26.29 14.01
N SER A 111 -7.62 25.43 13.30
CA SER A 111 -6.32 24.92 13.77
C SER A 111 -5.26 26.02 13.79
N ASN A 112 -4.37 25.97 14.78
CA ASN A 112 -3.25 26.87 14.90
C ASN A 112 -2.10 26.48 13.95
N PHE A 113 -1.86 27.32 12.93
CA PHE A 113 -0.72 27.20 12.01
C PHE A 113 0.39 28.22 12.29
N SER A 114 0.55 28.70 13.53
CA SER A 114 1.65 29.62 13.86
C SER A 114 3.02 29.01 13.53
N GLN A 115 3.98 29.87 13.18
CA GLN A 115 5.32 29.39 12.82
C GLN A 115 5.98 28.63 13.99
N ASP A 116 5.76 29.05 15.24
CA ASP A 116 6.25 28.35 16.43
C ASP A 116 5.67 26.94 16.56
N ALA A 117 4.38 26.76 16.28
CA ALA A 117 3.72 25.45 16.33
C ALA A 117 4.25 24.53 15.23
N ILE A 118 4.44 25.07 14.02
CA ILE A 118 5.04 24.36 12.87
C ILE A 118 6.48 23.95 13.19
N ASP A 119 7.28 24.85 13.76
CA ASP A 119 8.68 24.60 14.07
C ASP A 119 8.83 23.51 15.14
N THR A 120 7.97 23.53 16.15
CA THR A 120 7.90 22.47 17.16
C THR A 120 7.53 21.13 16.56
N GLU A 121 6.52 21.10 15.68
CA GLU A 121 5.99 19.84 15.13
C GLU A 121 6.87 19.24 14.04
N ARG A 122 7.63 20.08 13.31
CA ARG A 122 8.59 19.64 12.30
C ARG A 122 9.57 18.61 12.84
N GLU A 123 10.14 18.86 14.01
CA GLU A 123 11.12 17.93 14.60
C GLU A 123 10.48 16.58 14.95
N VAL A 124 9.23 16.59 15.42
CA VAL A 124 8.46 15.36 15.72
C VAL A 124 8.25 14.54 14.45
N VAL A 125 7.83 15.17 13.36
CA VAL A 125 7.57 14.49 12.08
C VAL A 125 8.87 14.01 11.42
N ILE A 126 9.97 14.77 11.53
CA ILE A 126 11.29 14.33 11.04
C ILE A 126 11.76 13.08 11.79
N GLU A 127 11.57 13.03 13.11
CA GLU A 127 11.90 11.85 13.92
C GLU A 127 10.99 10.65 13.58
N GLU A 128 9.72 10.89 13.26
CA GLU A 128 8.83 9.83 12.78
C GLU A 128 9.27 9.25 11.43
N ILE A 129 9.70 10.11 10.49
CA ILE A 129 10.30 9.66 9.22
C ILE A 129 11.51 8.78 9.51
N ALA A 130 12.41 9.23 10.39
CA ALA A 130 13.60 8.47 10.75
C ALA A 130 13.24 7.10 11.36
N ARG A 131 12.29 7.06 12.30
CA ARG A 131 11.80 5.81 12.92
C ARG A 131 11.18 4.86 11.90
N SER A 132 10.39 5.38 10.96
CA SER A 132 9.78 4.60 9.87
C SER A 132 10.85 4.00 8.95
N GLU A 133 11.87 4.80 8.60
CA GLU A 133 13.01 4.34 7.81
C GLU A 133 13.80 3.25 8.57
N ASP A 134 13.97 3.39 9.88
CA ASP A 134 14.68 2.42 10.72
C ASP A 134 13.85 1.19 11.11
N THR A 135 12.60 1.11 10.65
CA THR A 135 11.71 -0.06 10.82
C THR A 135 11.64 -0.84 9.50
N PRO A 136 12.45 -1.92 9.31
CA PRO A 136 12.63 -2.52 7.99
C PRO A 136 11.38 -3.18 7.41
N ASP A 137 10.45 -3.67 8.24
CA ASP A 137 9.18 -4.24 7.79
C ASP A 137 8.15 -3.19 7.37
N ASP A 138 8.32 -1.92 7.75
CA ASP A 138 7.52 -0.83 7.19
C ASP A 138 8.21 -0.22 5.98
N TYR A 139 9.50 0.08 6.09
CA TYR A 139 10.28 0.74 5.05
C TYR A 139 10.31 -0.01 3.71
N VAL A 140 10.35 -1.35 3.74
CA VAL A 140 10.33 -2.15 2.49
C VAL A 140 9.04 -1.95 1.68
N TYR A 141 7.92 -1.55 2.31
CA TYR A 141 6.69 -1.22 1.57
C TYR A 141 6.72 0.18 0.96
N GLU A 142 7.44 1.12 1.57
CA GLU A 142 7.71 2.41 0.95
C GLU A 142 8.63 2.22 -0.25
N LEU A 143 9.71 1.44 -0.10
CA LEU A 143 10.58 1.06 -1.21
C LEU A 143 9.79 0.36 -2.33
N TYR A 144 8.89 -0.55 -1.98
CA TYR A 144 7.98 -1.19 -2.93
C TYR A 144 7.12 -0.18 -3.69
N SER A 145 6.46 0.73 -2.97
CA SER A 145 5.56 1.72 -3.59
C SER A 145 6.31 2.66 -4.51
N GLN A 146 7.46 3.19 -4.07
CA GLN A 146 8.32 4.07 -4.86
C GLN A 146 8.87 3.38 -6.11
N SER A 147 9.34 2.13 -5.96
CA SER A 147 9.97 1.39 -7.06
C SER A 147 8.96 0.95 -8.13
N ASN A 148 7.76 0.56 -7.71
CA ASN A 148 6.72 0.08 -8.61
C ASN A 148 5.90 1.23 -9.23
N LEU A 149 5.91 2.43 -8.62
CA LEU A 149 5.16 3.61 -9.06
C LEU A 149 6.03 4.89 -9.12
N PRO A 150 7.17 4.89 -9.82
CA PRO A 150 8.18 5.96 -9.70
C PRO A 150 7.72 7.35 -10.14
N ASN A 151 6.72 7.43 -11.03
CA ASN A 151 6.20 8.69 -11.58
C ASN A 151 4.74 8.96 -11.19
N HIS A 152 4.24 8.32 -10.13
CA HIS A 152 2.84 8.44 -9.73
C HIS A 152 2.75 8.89 -8.25
N PRO A 153 1.85 9.82 -7.89
CA PRO A 153 1.76 10.34 -6.52
C PRO A 153 1.60 9.24 -5.44
N CYS A 154 0.87 8.17 -5.74
CA CYS A 154 0.76 7.03 -4.81
C CYS A 154 2.05 6.23 -4.57
N GLY A 155 3.12 6.47 -5.34
CA GLY A 155 4.45 5.93 -5.10
C GLY A 155 5.25 6.75 -4.07
N LEU A 156 4.89 8.01 -3.84
CA LEU A 156 5.55 8.88 -2.87
C LEU A 156 5.18 8.49 -1.44
N PRO A 157 6.08 8.62 -0.46
CA PRO A 157 5.80 8.28 0.94
C PRO A 157 4.76 9.21 1.55
N VAL A 158 3.90 8.67 2.44
CA VAL A 158 2.85 9.48 3.11
C VAL A 158 3.46 10.56 4.00
N LEU A 159 4.55 10.21 4.70
CA LEU A 159 5.28 11.11 5.59
C LEU A 159 6.07 12.19 4.82
N GLY A 160 6.18 12.08 3.49
CA GLY A 160 7.05 12.93 2.68
C GLY A 160 8.53 12.63 2.88
N THR A 161 9.34 13.68 2.77
CA THR A 161 10.81 13.60 2.94
C THR A 161 11.26 14.62 3.97
N ARG A 162 12.39 14.36 4.64
CA ARG A 162 12.96 15.27 5.64
C ARG A 162 13.18 16.67 5.06
N ASP A 163 13.65 16.77 3.81
CA ASP A 163 13.88 18.06 3.14
C ASP A 163 12.59 18.84 2.92
N ARG A 164 11.50 18.19 2.48
CA ARG A 164 10.21 18.86 2.26
C ARG A 164 9.56 19.27 3.57
N VAL A 165 9.45 18.34 4.52
CA VAL A 165 8.90 18.61 5.87
C VAL A 165 9.71 19.70 6.58
N GLY A 166 11.03 19.69 6.39
CA GLY A 166 11.95 20.71 6.89
C GLY A 166 11.67 22.14 6.39
N SER A 167 11.01 22.27 5.23
CA SER A 167 10.85 23.54 4.53
C SER A 167 9.51 24.24 4.79
N TYR A 168 8.49 23.55 5.32
CA TYR A 168 7.14 24.11 5.43
C TYR A 168 7.05 25.32 6.35
N ARG A 169 6.25 26.30 5.91
CA ARG A 169 5.94 27.56 6.57
C ARG A 169 4.44 27.73 6.77
N HIS A 170 4.08 28.75 7.56
CA HIS A 170 2.69 29.13 7.79
C HIS A 170 1.85 29.18 6.51
N ALA A 171 2.36 29.82 5.45
CA ALA A 171 1.64 29.97 4.19
C ALA A 171 1.32 28.60 3.54
N ASP A 172 2.25 27.64 3.56
CA ASP A 172 2.03 26.31 2.99
C ASP A 172 0.85 25.60 3.69
N CYS A 173 0.82 25.65 5.02
CA CYS A 173 -0.25 25.05 5.83
C CYS A 173 -1.59 25.77 5.64
N ALA A 174 -1.59 27.10 5.66
CA ALA A 174 -2.79 27.91 5.50
C ALA A 174 -3.42 27.74 4.11
N ASP A 175 -2.59 27.74 3.06
CA ASP A 175 -3.05 27.54 1.69
C ASP A 175 -3.58 26.12 1.49
N PHE A 176 -2.88 25.09 2.02
CA PHE A 176 -3.36 23.71 1.96
C PHE A 176 -4.68 23.52 2.70
N HIS A 177 -4.84 24.15 3.87
CA HIS A 177 -6.09 24.16 4.63
C HIS A 177 -7.23 24.77 3.82
N ALA A 178 -7.02 25.97 3.27
CA ALA A 178 -8.02 26.68 2.47
C ALA A 178 -8.40 25.95 1.17
N GLU A 179 -7.47 25.18 0.60
CA GLU A 179 -7.67 24.36 -0.60
C GLU A 179 -8.47 23.08 -0.30
N HIS A 180 -8.13 22.34 0.76
CA HIS A 180 -8.63 20.98 0.96
C HIS A 180 -9.64 20.81 2.11
N TYR A 181 -9.64 21.70 3.11
CA TYR A 181 -10.48 21.60 4.31
C TYR A 181 -11.74 22.46 4.16
N HIS A 182 -12.61 22.07 3.22
CA HIS A 182 -13.90 22.69 2.97
C HIS A 182 -15.05 21.67 3.05
N ALA A 183 -16.29 22.14 3.22
CA ALA A 183 -17.45 21.28 3.50
C ALA A 183 -17.68 20.21 2.42
N GLY A 184 -17.58 20.57 1.14
CA GLY A 184 -17.70 19.63 0.03
C GLY A 184 -16.70 18.46 0.03
N ASN A 185 -15.55 18.62 0.70
CA ASN A 185 -14.53 17.57 0.80
C ASN A 185 -14.63 16.76 2.10
N LEU A 186 -15.59 17.10 2.98
CA LEU A 186 -15.79 16.49 4.29
C LEU A 186 -16.99 15.53 4.31
N THR A 187 -16.76 14.34 4.85
CA THR A 187 -17.82 13.42 5.26
C THR A 187 -17.75 13.16 6.76
N LEU A 188 -18.78 13.57 7.51
CA LEU A 188 -18.98 13.17 8.89
C LEU A 188 -19.64 11.78 8.91
N ALA A 189 -18.96 10.80 9.51
CA ALA A 189 -19.48 9.45 9.66
C ALA A 189 -19.59 9.08 11.14
N ALA A 190 -20.73 8.54 11.56
CA ALA A 190 -20.94 8.06 12.92
C ALA A 190 -21.55 6.65 12.96
N ALA A 191 -21.12 5.82 13.91
CA ALA A 191 -21.73 4.53 14.20
C ALA A 191 -21.77 4.30 15.70
N GLY A 192 -22.89 3.78 16.21
CA GLY A 192 -23.12 3.59 17.64
C GLY A 192 -24.51 4.03 18.07
N ASN A 193 -24.70 4.36 19.34
CA ASN A 193 -25.97 4.90 19.81
C ASN A 193 -26.09 6.39 19.47
N VAL A 194 -26.41 6.65 18.21
CA VAL A 194 -26.49 8.00 17.63
C VAL A 194 -27.78 8.14 16.83
N ASP A 195 -28.50 9.24 17.05
CA ASP A 195 -29.63 9.66 16.22
C ASP A 195 -29.15 10.44 14.99
N HIS A 196 -29.70 10.15 13.81
CA HIS A 196 -29.25 10.78 12.57
C HIS A 196 -29.62 12.26 12.51
N ASP A 197 -30.82 12.62 12.92
CA ASP A 197 -31.34 13.98 12.77
C ASP A 197 -30.68 14.93 13.79
N GLN A 198 -30.39 14.42 15.00
CA GLN A 198 -29.54 15.10 15.97
C GLN A 198 -28.14 15.33 15.39
N LEU A 199 -27.50 14.30 14.82
CA LEU A 199 -26.17 14.43 14.22
C LEU A 199 -26.15 15.47 13.08
N VAL A 200 -27.17 15.45 12.22
CA VAL A 200 -27.34 16.44 11.13
C VAL A 200 -27.50 17.85 11.70
N THR A 201 -28.26 18.02 12.78
CA THR A 201 -28.46 19.32 13.44
C THR A 201 -27.15 19.85 14.03
N LEU A 202 -26.40 19.01 14.74
CA LEU A 202 -25.10 19.39 15.29
C LEU A 202 -24.08 19.67 14.18
N ALA A 203 -24.08 18.88 13.11
CA ALA A 203 -23.25 19.10 11.93
C ALA A 203 -23.51 20.46 11.29
N LYS A 204 -24.79 20.83 11.09
CA LYS A 204 -25.17 22.15 10.57
C LYS A 204 -24.68 23.29 11.46
N ARG A 205 -24.69 23.08 12.79
CA ARG A 205 -24.24 24.07 13.77
C ARG A 205 -22.71 24.23 13.77
N TYR A 206 -21.97 23.16 14.01
CA TYR A 206 -20.53 23.23 14.24
C TYR A 206 -19.69 23.39 12.97
N PHE A 207 -20.23 23.05 11.80
CA PHE A 207 -19.56 23.26 10.51
C PHE A 207 -20.17 24.43 9.71
N ALA A 208 -20.89 25.33 10.38
CA ALA A 208 -21.53 26.48 9.73
C ALA A 208 -20.52 27.48 9.13
N SER A 209 -19.39 27.69 9.78
CA SER A 209 -18.31 28.59 9.31
C SER A 209 -17.42 27.96 8.24
N MET A 210 -17.50 26.64 8.06
CA MET A 210 -16.68 25.93 7.10
C MET A 210 -17.03 26.37 5.67
N LYS A 211 -16.00 26.74 4.89
CA LYS A 211 -16.17 27.16 3.49
C LYS A 211 -17.05 26.16 2.74
N PRO A 212 -18.18 26.60 2.14
CA PRO A 212 -19.02 25.73 1.34
C PRO A 212 -18.26 25.29 0.10
N GLY A 213 -18.56 24.10 -0.40
CA GLY A 213 -17.95 23.61 -1.64
C GLY A 213 -18.69 22.41 -2.17
N LYS A 214 -18.51 22.11 -3.45
CA LYS A 214 -19.03 20.87 -4.01
C LYS A 214 -18.01 19.76 -3.82
N LYS A 215 -18.50 18.54 -3.70
CA LYS A 215 -17.64 17.35 -3.71
C LYS A 215 -16.97 17.25 -5.07
N GLU A 216 -15.66 17.41 -5.10
CA GLU A 216 -14.90 17.29 -6.34
C GLU A 216 -14.70 15.81 -6.72
N HIS A 217 -14.80 15.55 -8.02
CA HIS A 217 -14.42 14.25 -8.56
C HIS A 217 -12.90 14.20 -8.69
N ARG A 218 -12.25 13.47 -7.78
CA ARG A 218 -10.80 13.25 -7.83
C ARG A 218 -10.38 12.77 -9.22
N LYS A 219 -9.42 13.47 -9.83
CA LYS A 219 -8.80 13.04 -11.08
C LYS A 219 -7.95 11.80 -10.83
N LEU A 220 -8.43 10.68 -11.35
CA LEU A 220 -7.81 9.38 -11.17
C LEU A 220 -6.73 9.15 -12.24
N LEU A 221 -5.48 9.49 -11.92
CA LEU A 221 -4.34 9.11 -12.76
C LEU A 221 -4.20 7.59 -12.78
N GLN A 222 -4.05 7.02 -13.98
CA GLN A 222 -3.79 5.60 -14.15
C GLN A 222 -2.30 5.34 -13.88
N PRO A 223 -1.97 4.53 -12.87
CA PRO A 223 -0.58 4.23 -12.57
C PRO A 223 0.06 3.35 -13.64
N GLN A 224 1.28 3.69 -14.04
CA GLN A 224 2.13 2.79 -14.81
C GLN A 224 2.95 1.93 -13.85
N PHE A 225 2.58 0.66 -13.73
CA PHE A 225 3.27 -0.27 -12.85
C PHE A 225 4.63 -0.66 -13.44
N SER A 226 5.70 -0.36 -12.71
CA SER A 226 7.05 -0.81 -13.03
C SER A 226 7.32 -2.17 -12.38
N SER A 227 7.79 -3.13 -13.15
CA SER A 227 8.22 -4.44 -12.64
C SER A 227 9.75 -4.50 -12.56
N GLY A 228 10.30 -5.04 -11.49
CA GLY A 228 11.75 -5.18 -11.35
C GLY A 228 12.16 -5.84 -10.05
N LEU A 229 13.48 -6.04 -9.90
CA LEU A 229 14.11 -6.35 -8.62
C LEU A 229 14.73 -5.07 -8.10
N PHE A 230 14.22 -4.61 -6.95
CA PHE A 230 14.72 -3.44 -6.25
C PHE A 230 15.24 -3.89 -4.89
N SER A 231 16.39 -3.37 -4.49
CA SER A 231 17.06 -3.78 -3.27
C SER A 231 17.84 -2.62 -2.67
N GLN A 232 17.80 -2.52 -1.35
CA GLN A 232 18.60 -1.57 -0.60
C GLN A 232 19.38 -2.34 0.46
N LYS A 233 20.70 -2.15 0.47
CA LYS A 233 21.56 -2.76 1.49
C LYS A 233 21.44 -1.93 2.77
N ARG A 234 21.17 -2.60 3.88
CA ARG A 234 21.16 -2.03 5.24
C ARG A 234 21.84 -3.00 6.20
N ASP A 235 22.29 -2.47 7.33
CA ASP A 235 22.87 -3.25 8.42
C ASP A 235 21.75 -3.77 9.33
N ILE A 236 21.22 -4.94 8.98
CA ILE A 236 20.06 -5.58 9.64
C ILE A 236 20.23 -7.11 9.66
N GLU A 237 19.73 -7.75 10.71
CA GLU A 237 19.83 -9.20 10.91
C GLU A 237 18.94 -10.01 9.95
N GLN A 238 17.82 -9.42 9.53
CA GLN A 238 16.83 -10.07 8.69
C GLN A 238 16.68 -9.32 7.37
N ALA A 239 16.57 -10.07 6.28
CA ALA A 239 16.20 -9.54 4.98
C ALA A 239 14.67 -9.50 4.84
N HIS A 240 14.14 -8.33 4.49
CA HIS A 240 12.73 -8.09 4.24
C HIS A 240 12.48 -8.08 2.74
N ILE A 241 11.67 -9.02 2.25
CA ILE A 241 11.34 -9.17 0.84
C ILE A 241 9.86 -8.93 0.64
N VAL A 242 9.55 -8.08 -0.33
CA VAL A 242 8.20 -7.85 -0.81
C VAL A 242 8.07 -8.36 -2.26
N TYR A 243 7.10 -9.23 -2.49
CA TYR A 243 6.64 -9.61 -3.81
C TYR A 243 5.36 -8.85 -4.10
N GLY A 244 5.36 -8.09 -5.19
CA GLY A 244 4.19 -7.35 -5.63
C GLY A 244 3.78 -7.69 -7.04
N VAL A 245 2.47 -7.72 -7.26
CA VAL A 245 1.86 -7.86 -8.58
C VAL A 245 0.74 -6.84 -8.73
N PRO A 246 0.48 -6.35 -9.96
CA PRO A 246 -0.72 -5.57 -10.25
C PRO A 246 -1.98 -6.32 -9.80
N TRP A 247 -2.95 -5.58 -9.26
CA TRP A 247 -4.16 -6.13 -8.67
C TRP A 247 -5.39 -5.27 -8.95
N LEU A 248 -6.53 -5.77 -8.51
CA LEU A 248 -7.83 -5.15 -8.77
C LEU A 248 -7.97 -3.82 -8.00
N PRO A 249 -8.42 -2.73 -8.66
CA PRO A 249 -8.71 -1.47 -7.98
C PRO A 249 -9.86 -1.64 -6.98
N LEU A 250 -9.94 -0.73 -6.00
CA LEU A 250 -10.91 -0.81 -4.89
C LEU A 250 -12.37 -0.91 -5.36
N GLY A 251 -12.71 -0.27 -6.49
CA GLY A 251 -14.07 -0.28 -7.07
C GLY A 251 -14.43 -1.53 -7.88
N ASN A 252 -13.49 -2.46 -8.09
CA ASN A 252 -13.75 -3.64 -8.92
C ASN A 252 -14.64 -4.66 -8.20
N GLU A 253 -15.71 -5.13 -8.83
CA GLU A 253 -16.64 -6.12 -8.24
C GLU A 253 -15.95 -7.44 -7.87
N ARG A 254 -14.91 -7.85 -8.62
CA ARG A 254 -14.15 -9.07 -8.35
C ARG A 254 -13.21 -8.94 -7.14
N ARG A 255 -13.17 -7.80 -6.46
CA ARG A 255 -12.34 -7.59 -5.25
C ARG A 255 -12.63 -8.64 -4.17
N TYR A 256 -13.87 -9.10 -4.05
CA TYR A 256 -14.23 -10.15 -3.08
C TYR A 256 -13.60 -11.50 -3.43
N ILE A 257 -13.58 -11.87 -4.72
CA ILE A 257 -12.87 -13.07 -5.21
C ILE A 257 -11.38 -12.94 -4.91
N ALA A 258 -10.80 -11.76 -5.16
CA ALA A 258 -9.43 -11.45 -4.80
C ALA A 258 -9.16 -11.58 -3.29
N THR A 259 -10.07 -11.15 -2.41
CA THR A 259 -9.94 -11.32 -0.96
C THR A 259 -9.92 -12.79 -0.55
N VAL A 260 -10.80 -13.63 -1.12
CA VAL A 260 -10.78 -15.09 -0.90
C VAL A 260 -9.44 -15.67 -1.36
N LEU A 261 -8.96 -15.26 -2.53
CA LEU A 261 -7.68 -15.68 -3.08
C LEU A 261 -6.50 -15.36 -2.15
N THR A 262 -6.39 -14.12 -1.67
CA THR A 262 -5.32 -13.73 -0.73
C THR A 262 -5.40 -14.52 0.59
N THR A 263 -6.61 -14.85 1.04
CA THR A 263 -6.84 -15.65 2.26
C THR A 263 -6.34 -17.09 2.08
N ILE A 264 -6.62 -17.72 0.93
CA ILE A 264 -6.12 -19.08 0.61
C ILE A 264 -4.60 -19.11 0.50
N LEU A 265 -4.00 -18.05 -0.05
CA LEU A 265 -2.56 -17.94 -0.26
C LEU A 265 -1.79 -17.81 1.04
N GLY A 266 -2.09 -16.77 1.81
CA GLY A 266 -1.31 -16.37 2.98
C GLY A 266 -2.12 -15.76 4.12
N GLY A 267 -3.37 -15.34 3.91
CA GLY A 267 -4.11 -14.53 4.88
C GLY A 267 -4.60 -15.23 6.15
N SER A 268 -4.19 -16.47 6.42
CA SER A 268 -4.51 -17.21 7.66
C SER A 268 -3.44 -18.26 7.98
N MET A 269 -3.47 -18.82 9.20
CA MET A 269 -2.60 -19.93 9.59
C MET A 269 -2.92 -21.23 8.82
N SER A 270 -4.14 -21.39 8.30
CA SER A 270 -4.52 -22.55 7.46
C SER A 270 -4.12 -22.37 5.99
N SER A 271 -3.58 -21.20 5.62
CA SER A 271 -3.23 -20.87 4.25
C SER A 271 -2.12 -21.77 3.68
N ARG A 272 -2.03 -21.81 2.34
CA ARG A 272 -1.07 -22.67 1.64
C ARG A 272 0.37 -22.32 1.94
N LEU A 273 0.69 -21.03 2.02
CA LEU A 273 2.04 -20.56 2.32
C LEU A 273 2.37 -20.82 3.80
N PHE A 274 1.49 -20.42 4.73
CA PHE A 274 1.75 -20.61 6.16
C PHE A 274 2.04 -22.07 6.49
N ARG A 275 1.19 -23.01 6.05
CA ARG A 275 1.39 -24.45 6.32
C ARG A 275 2.68 -25.03 5.72
N ARG A 276 3.22 -24.45 4.65
CA ARG A 276 4.47 -24.92 4.04
C ARG A 276 5.69 -24.37 4.78
N TYR A 277 5.63 -23.12 5.19
CA TYR A 277 6.72 -22.49 5.91
C TYR A 277 6.79 -22.94 7.37
N ALA A 278 5.66 -23.07 8.06
CA ALA A 278 5.58 -23.58 9.43
C ALA A 278 6.16 -25.01 9.58
N LYS A 279 6.16 -25.80 8.50
CA LYS A 279 6.80 -27.13 8.46
C LYS A 279 8.30 -27.11 8.23
N SER A 280 8.87 -25.98 7.81
CA SER A 280 10.21 -25.90 7.23
C SER A 280 11.23 -25.15 8.09
N ALA A 281 10.81 -24.36 9.09
CA ALA A 281 11.64 -23.79 10.16
C ALA A 281 10.78 -23.08 11.23
N VAL A 282 11.36 -22.86 12.42
CA VAL A 282 10.79 -22.05 13.51
C VAL A 282 10.86 -20.58 13.06
N LEU A 283 9.72 -19.98 12.73
CA LEU A 283 9.66 -18.72 11.98
C LEU A 283 8.68 -17.70 12.58
N TYR A 284 9.09 -16.43 12.53
CA TYR A 284 8.17 -15.28 12.52
C TYR A 284 7.82 -14.95 11.06
N ILE A 285 6.62 -15.32 10.60
CA ILE A 285 6.11 -14.90 9.27
C ILE A 285 4.94 -13.97 9.47
N ARG A 286 5.11 -12.72 9.04
CA ARG A 286 4.01 -11.77 8.93
C ARG A 286 3.40 -11.87 7.54
N PHE A 287 2.35 -12.65 7.43
CA PHE A 287 1.55 -12.71 6.21
C PHE A 287 0.66 -11.47 6.10
N MET A 288 1.11 -10.47 5.37
CA MET A 288 0.31 -9.28 5.13
C MET A 288 -0.58 -9.42 3.88
N ARG A 289 -1.82 -8.93 4.04
CA ARG A 289 -2.83 -8.78 2.99
C ARG A 289 -2.43 -7.66 2.03
N CYS A 290 -3.09 -7.61 0.86
CA CYS A 290 -3.11 -6.48 -0.09
C CYS A 290 -2.93 -5.12 0.64
N LYS A 291 -1.71 -4.55 0.63
CA LYS A 291 -1.37 -3.34 1.41
C LYS A 291 -1.79 -2.05 0.70
N LEU A 292 -1.98 -2.10 -0.63
CA LEU A 292 -2.34 -0.93 -1.43
C LEU A 292 -3.53 -1.28 -2.33
N ALA A 293 -4.74 -1.03 -1.86
CA ALA A 293 -5.94 -1.04 -2.70
C ALA A 293 -6.42 0.40 -2.87
N ILE A 294 -5.86 1.12 -3.85
CA ILE A 294 -6.29 2.48 -4.20
C ILE A 294 -7.38 2.42 -5.27
N ARG A 295 -8.14 3.50 -5.45
CA ARG A 295 -9.25 3.56 -6.41
C ARG A 295 -8.85 3.25 -7.85
N VAL A 296 -7.57 3.43 -8.21
CA VAL A 296 -7.05 3.28 -9.58
C VAL A 296 -6.29 1.98 -9.83
N LEU A 297 -5.72 1.39 -8.79
CA LEU A 297 -4.92 0.18 -8.90
C LEU A 297 -4.92 -0.54 -7.55
N GLY A 298 -5.14 -1.84 -7.58
CA GLY A 298 -4.73 -2.66 -6.45
C GLY A 298 -3.27 -3.05 -6.64
N SER A 299 -2.58 -3.28 -5.54
CA SER A 299 -1.35 -4.05 -5.53
C SER A 299 -1.51 -5.21 -4.56
N GLY A 300 -1.42 -6.42 -5.11
CA GLY A 300 -1.36 -7.65 -4.34
C GLY A 300 0.06 -7.78 -3.84
N VAL A 301 0.27 -7.56 -2.54
CA VAL A 301 1.59 -7.57 -1.92
C VAL A 301 1.70 -8.76 -0.99
N PHE A 302 2.85 -9.43 -1.04
CA PHE A 302 3.21 -10.53 -0.18
C PHE A 302 4.60 -10.31 0.40
N MET A 303 4.72 -10.30 1.73
CA MET A 303 5.97 -10.07 2.44
C MET A 303 6.53 -11.35 3.07
N LEU A 304 7.84 -11.50 3.04
CA LEU A 304 8.61 -12.44 3.84
C LEU A 304 9.74 -11.68 4.55
N ALA A 305 9.93 -11.92 5.83
CA ALA A 305 11.10 -11.49 6.58
C ALA A 305 11.86 -12.74 7.04
N HIS A 306 13.18 -12.78 6.83
CA HIS A 306 13.98 -13.94 7.22
C HIS A 306 15.47 -13.66 7.36
N ASP A 307 16.18 -14.50 8.11
CA ASP A 307 17.64 -14.54 8.09
C ASP A 307 18.19 -14.71 6.65
N LEU A 308 19.34 -14.10 6.39
CA LEU A 308 20.00 -14.12 5.08
C LEU A 308 20.33 -15.55 4.59
N PRO A 309 20.79 -16.49 5.44
CA PRO A 309 21.16 -17.84 4.98
C PRO A 309 19.99 -18.67 4.45
N THR A 310 18.79 -18.53 5.02
CA THR A 310 17.62 -19.35 4.64
C THR A 310 16.79 -18.72 3.51
N LEU A 311 17.05 -17.45 3.19
CA LEU A 311 16.35 -16.65 2.17
C LEU A 311 16.19 -17.38 0.83
N ARG A 312 17.26 -18.04 0.35
CA ARG A 312 17.28 -18.75 -0.95
C ARG A 312 16.25 -19.89 -0.99
N LYS A 313 16.14 -20.67 0.09
CA LYS A 313 15.19 -21.79 0.20
C LYS A 313 13.75 -21.26 0.20
N LEU A 314 13.52 -20.13 0.87
CA LEU A 314 12.19 -19.55 1.06
C LEU A 314 11.66 -18.86 -0.20
N CYS A 315 12.52 -18.18 -0.95
CA CYS A 315 12.18 -17.62 -2.27
C CYS A 315 11.77 -18.74 -3.25
N GLY A 316 12.45 -19.89 -3.20
CA GLY A 316 12.04 -21.06 -3.98
C GLY A 316 10.63 -21.56 -3.60
N LEU A 317 10.33 -21.64 -2.29
CA LEU A 317 9.03 -22.09 -1.79
C LEU A 317 7.87 -21.13 -2.09
N SER A 318 8.10 -19.81 -2.06
CA SER A 318 7.09 -18.80 -2.39
C SER A 318 6.70 -18.93 -3.85
N VAL A 319 7.68 -18.91 -4.75
CA VAL A 319 7.46 -19.02 -6.20
C VAL A 319 6.75 -20.33 -6.56
N LEU A 320 7.13 -21.46 -5.96
CA LEU A 320 6.48 -22.76 -6.18
C LEU A 320 5.02 -22.78 -5.73
N SER A 321 4.72 -22.10 -4.63
CA SER A 321 3.36 -22.04 -4.07
C SER A 321 2.46 -21.13 -4.91
N TRP A 322 2.98 -19.97 -5.33
CA TRP A 322 2.32 -19.08 -6.29
C TRP A 322 2.06 -19.77 -7.63
N THR A 323 3.07 -20.39 -8.25
CA THR A 323 2.87 -21.11 -9.53
C THR A 323 1.89 -22.28 -9.40
N ARG A 324 1.88 -23.03 -8.29
CA ARG A 324 0.89 -24.10 -8.11
C ARG A 324 -0.53 -23.55 -7.95
N LEU A 325 -0.70 -22.48 -7.19
CA LEU A 325 -2.00 -21.83 -7.05
C LEU A 325 -2.48 -21.26 -8.39
N LEU A 326 -1.62 -20.53 -9.10
CA LEU A 326 -1.93 -20.01 -10.43
C LEU A 326 -2.31 -21.15 -11.39
N LYS A 327 -1.61 -22.29 -11.34
CA LYS A 327 -2.00 -23.51 -12.08
C LYS A 327 -3.36 -24.08 -11.68
N THR A 328 -3.75 -23.97 -10.41
CA THR A 328 -5.04 -24.49 -9.92
C THR A 328 -6.19 -23.55 -10.30
N MET A 329 -5.93 -22.24 -10.36
CA MET A 329 -6.94 -21.20 -10.58
C MET A 329 -7.09 -20.78 -12.04
N PHE A 330 -5.99 -20.82 -12.82
CA PHE A 330 -5.92 -20.34 -14.19
C PHE A 330 -5.64 -21.47 -15.18
N LEU A 331 -6.40 -22.56 -15.08
CA LEU A 331 -6.72 -23.38 -16.25
C LEU A 331 -7.43 -22.48 -17.29
N GLY A 332 -6.67 -21.60 -17.97
CA GLY A 332 -7.21 -20.67 -18.97
C GLY A 332 -6.55 -19.29 -19.17
N MET A 333 -5.53 -18.83 -18.41
CA MET A 333 -4.94 -17.48 -18.66
C MET A 333 -3.40 -17.46 -18.61
N SER A 334 -2.81 -16.70 -19.55
CA SER A 334 -1.35 -16.49 -19.71
C SER A 334 -0.74 -15.66 -18.57
N PHE A 335 0.50 -16.00 -18.16
CA PHE A 335 1.26 -15.25 -17.14
C PHE A 335 2.74 -15.13 -17.50
N LEU A 336 3.36 -14.03 -17.10
CA LEU A 336 4.80 -13.76 -17.18
C LEU A 336 5.44 -14.11 -15.82
N ALA A 337 6.51 -14.89 -15.80
CA ALA A 337 7.29 -15.17 -14.61
C ALA A 337 8.77 -14.83 -14.87
N ILE A 338 9.28 -13.81 -14.17
CA ILE A 338 10.70 -13.45 -14.19
C ILE A 338 11.38 -14.20 -13.02
N LEU A 339 12.37 -15.02 -13.33
CA LEU A 339 13.18 -15.73 -12.34
C LEU A 339 14.61 -15.23 -12.45
N THR A 340 15.05 -14.41 -11.49
CA THR A 340 16.45 -14.02 -11.35
C THR A 340 17.08 -14.88 -10.25
N LEU A 341 18.10 -15.68 -10.59
CA LEU A 341 18.92 -16.40 -9.63
C LEU A 341 20.11 -15.48 -9.28
N SER A 342 20.24 -15.10 -8.01
CA SER A 342 21.46 -14.46 -7.47
C SER A 342 22.23 -15.47 -6.61
N ALA A 343 23.54 -15.54 -6.82
CA ALA A 343 24.50 -16.26 -6.01
C ALA A 343 25.62 -15.28 -5.64
N ASP A 344 25.86 -15.14 -4.34
CA ASP A 344 26.99 -14.50 -3.63
C ASP A 344 27.58 -13.15 -4.13
N SER A 345 27.82 -12.27 -3.16
CA SER A 345 28.39 -10.93 -3.33
C SER A 345 29.84 -10.89 -3.82
N SER A 346 30.52 -12.03 -3.94
CA SER A 346 31.85 -12.12 -4.55
C SER A 346 31.82 -12.38 -6.07
N PHE A 347 30.64 -12.53 -6.68
CA PHE A 347 30.49 -12.92 -8.10
C PHE A 347 29.60 -11.97 -8.93
N LEU A 348 29.56 -10.68 -8.59
CA LEU A 348 28.79 -9.65 -9.30
C LEU A 348 29.23 -9.38 -10.76
N ALA A 349 30.29 -10.04 -11.24
CA ALA A 349 30.76 -9.86 -12.62
C ALA A 349 30.05 -10.76 -13.68
N TRP A 350 29.20 -11.73 -13.29
CA TRP A 350 28.69 -12.74 -14.25
C TRP A 350 27.19 -13.14 -14.12
N SER A 351 26.34 -12.33 -13.48
CA SER A 351 24.89 -12.65 -13.37
C SER A 351 24.16 -12.48 -14.72
N ARG A 352 23.61 -13.58 -15.27
CA ARG A 352 22.85 -13.58 -16.53
C ARG A 352 21.34 -13.61 -16.26
N PRO A 353 20.55 -12.61 -16.67
CA PRO A 353 19.09 -12.71 -16.65
C PRO A 353 18.63 -13.70 -17.73
N ILE A 354 17.81 -14.68 -17.34
CA ILE A 354 17.13 -15.59 -18.28
C ILE A 354 15.67 -15.15 -18.36
N LEU A 355 15.25 -14.66 -19.52
CA LEU A 355 13.86 -14.30 -19.77
C LEU A 355 13.13 -15.52 -20.35
N ILE A 356 12.04 -15.94 -19.70
CA ILE A 356 11.21 -17.04 -20.18
C ILE A 356 9.85 -16.48 -20.57
N TRP A 357 9.53 -16.51 -21.87
CA TRP A 357 8.23 -16.12 -22.41
C TRP A 357 7.50 -17.36 -22.93
N PHE A 358 6.21 -17.46 -22.59
CA PHE A 358 5.38 -18.58 -23.01
C PHE A 358 4.10 -18.06 -23.68
N ASP A 359 3.98 -18.34 -24.97
CA ASP A 359 2.81 -18.06 -25.78
C ASP A 359 1.93 -19.32 -25.82
N TRP A 360 0.80 -19.26 -25.10
CA TRP A 360 -0.14 -20.37 -24.97
C TRP A 360 -1.04 -20.58 -26.19
N GLU A 361 -1.27 -19.57 -27.03
CA GLU A 361 -2.09 -19.70 -28.26
C GLU A 361 -1.34 -20.53 -29.30
N ASN A 362 -0.03 -20.31 -29.42
CA ASN A 362 0.82 -21.01 -30.38
C ASN A 362 1.62 -22.19 -29.78
N ALA A 363 1.41 -22.50 -28.50
CA ALA A 363 2.15 -23.51 -27.74
C ALA A 363 3.69 -23.35 -27.88
N ARG A 364 4.16 -22.11 -27.81
CA ARG A 364 5.54 -21.73 -28.10
C ARG A 364 6.24 -21.25 -26.82
N LEU A 365 7.29 -21.97 -26.44
CA LEU A 365 8.24 -21.53 -25.41
C LEU A 365 9.38 -20.75 -26.08
N SER A 366 9.60 -19.51 -25.66
CA SER A 366 10.73 -18.69 -26.10
C SER A 366 11.60 -18.34 -24.90
N VAL A 367 12.85 -18.81 -24.91
CA VAL A 367 13.84 -18.49 -23.89
C VAL A 367 14.86 -17.54 -24.48
N TRP A 368 15.12 -16.44 -23.77
CA TRP A 368 16.06 -15.40 -24.19
C TRP A 368 17.20 -15.32 -23.18
N SER A 369 18.43 -15.32 -23.69
CA SER A 369 19.65 -15.08 -22.91
C SER A 369 20.56 -14.10 -23.65
N LYS A 370 21.23 -13.20 -22.92
CA LYS A 370 22.21 -12.26 -23.49
C LYS A 370 23.55 -13.01 -23.71
N LEU A 371 24.09 -12.98 -24.93
CA LEU A 371 25.46 -13.45 -25.24
C LEU A 371 26.48 -12.30 -25.06
N PRO A 372 27.75 -12.58 -24.74
CA PRO A 372 28.77 -11.54 -24.58
C PRO A 372 29.09 -10.83 -25.90
N PRO A 373 29.57 -9.56 -25.88
CA PRO A 373 30.15 -8.94 -27.07
C PRO A 373 31.44 -9.71 -27.43
N ASN A 374 31.51 -10.22 -28.66
CA ASN A 374 32.74 -10.80 -29.19
C ASN A 374 33.77 -9.68 -29.38
N SER A 375 34.99 -9.86 -28.91
CA SER A 375 36.12 -8.91 -29.00
C SER A 375 36.66 -8.66 -30.41
N LYS A 376 35.87 -8.92 -31.47
CA LYS A 376 36.21 -8.62 -32.87
C LYS A 376 34.95 -8.28 -33.67
N ARG A 377 34.35 -7.12 -33.41
CA ARG A 377 33.57 -6.34 -34.39
C ARG A 377 33.28 -4.97 -33.79
N LYS A 378 33.87 -3.93 -34.38
CA LYS A 378 33.43 -2.55 -34.17
C LYS A 378 32.05 -2.38 -34.82
N ASP A 379 31.20 -1.63 -34.14
CA ASP A 379 29.91 -1.08 -34.59
C ASP A 379 28.72 -2.04 -34.67
N THR A 380 27.86 -1.99 -33.63
CA THR A 380 26.37 -1.98 -33.64
C THR A 380 25.83 -2.26 -32.21
N GLY A 381 24.70 -1.63 -31.83
CA GLY A 381 24.15 -1.60 -30.46
C GLY A 381 23.69 -2.95 -29.85
N PRO A 382 23.04 -2.96 -28.66
CA PRO A 382 22.77 -4.18 -27.90
C PRO A 382 21.74 -5.10 -28.60
N LEU A 383 22.23 -6.17 -29.24
CA LEU A 383 21.42 -7.21 -29.87
C LEU A 383 21.07 -8.34 -28.87
N LEU A 384 19.77 -8.65 -28.72
CA LEU A 384 19.26 -9.89 -28.13
C LEU A 384 19.47 -11.04 -29.13
N SER A 385 20.36 -12.00 -28.86
CA SER A 385 20.88 -12.88 -29.94
C SER A 385 20.78 -14.39 -29.73
N SER A 386 19.87 -14.91 -28.88
CA SER A 386 19.48 -16.33 -28.99
C SER A 386 18.01 -16.56 -28.66
N ARG A 387 17.22 -16.92 -29.69
CA ARG A 387 15.81 -17.29 -29.58
C ARG A 387 15.67 -18.79 -29.80
N CYS A 388 15.66 -19.57 -28.73
CA CYS A 388 15.29 -20.99 -28.84
C CYS A 388 13.76 -21.10 -28.80
N SER A 389 13.13 -21.41 -29.93
CA SER A 389 11.68 -21.64 -30.03
C SER A 389 11.42 -23.14 -30.18
N ILE A 390 10.78 -23.75 -29.19
CA ILE A 390 10.41 -25.16 -29.24
C ILE A 390 8.92 -25.26 -29.57
N TRP A 391 8.60 -26.00 -30.63
CA TRP A 391 7.23 -26.33 -31.04
C TRP A 391 6.91 -27.76 -30.61
N LEU A 392 5.80 -27.97 -29.92
CA LEU A 392 5.39 -29.30 -29.47
C LEU A 392 4.32 -29.89 -30.41
N LYS A 393 4.67 -30.94 -31.16
CA LYS A 393 3.71 -31.74 -31.95
C LYS A 393 3.14 -32.89 -31.08
N SER A 394 1.85 -32.82 -30.74
CA SER A 394 1.06 -33.97 -30.24
C SER A 394 -0.43 -33.74 -30.52
N SER A 395 -1.25 -34.80 -30.65
CA SER A 395 -2.67 -34.69 -31.05
C SER A 395 -3.61 -34.20 -29.95
N SER A 396 -3.21 -34.13 -28.67
CA SER A 396 -4.09 -33.63 -27.59
C SER A 396 -3.43 -32.59 -26.67
N ARG A 397 -4.19 -31.54 -26.32
CA ARG A 397 -3.72 -30.38 -25.53
C ARG A 397 -3.14 -30.80 -24.16
N GLN A 398 -3.74 -31.81 -23.52
CA GLN A 398 -3.34 -32.33 -22.22
C GLN A 398 -2.03 -33.14 -22.27
N SER A 399 -1.78 -33.86 -23.36
CA SER A 399 -0.56 -34.65 -23.53
C SER A 399 0.65 -33.79 -23.95
N ARG A 400 0.44 -32.69 -24.69
CA ARG A 400 1.49 -31.65 -24.88
C ARG A 400 1.94 -31.06 -23.54
N LEU A 401 1.02 -30.88 -22.60
CA LEU A 401 1.29 -30.25 -21.29
C LEU A 401 2.09 -31.13 -20.34
N SER A 402 1.81 -32.43 -20.31
CA SER A 402 2.58 -33.37 -19.50
C SER A 402 3.99 -33.61 -20.05
N LEU A 403 4.15 -33.66 -21.37
CA LEU A 403 5.46 -33.73 -22.02
C LEU A 403 6.28 -32.46 -21.81
N LEU A 404 5.67 -31.28 -21.95
CA LEU A 404 6.31 -29.99 -21.70
C LEU A 404 6.79 -29.88 -20.25
N TYR A 405 5.96 -30.28 -19.28
CA TYR A 405 6.32 -30.29 -17.86
C TYR A 405 7.51 -31.21 -17.57
N ARG A 406 7.51 -32.43 -18.11
CA ARG A 406 8.65 -33.36 -17.95
C ARG A 406 9.93 -32.80 -18.57
N HIS A 407 9.83 -32.12 -19.72
CA HIS A 407 10.99 -31.52 -20.40
C HIS A 407 11.53 -30.30 -19.65
N ILE A 408 10.67 -29.39 -19.20
CA ILE A 408 11.07 -28.21 -18.42
C ILE A 408 11.67 -28.64 -17.09
N VAL A 409 11.02 -29.54 -16.34
CA VAL A 409 11.54 -30.00 -15.05
C VAL A 409 12.86 -30.76 -15.22
N LYS A 410 12.99 -31.65 -16.22
CA LYS A 410 14.27 -32.36 -16.47
C LYS A 410 15.38 -31.42 -16.95
N LYS A 411 15.10 -30.44 -17.82
CA LYS A 411 16.13 -29.48 -18.27
C LYS A 411 16.50 -28.47 -17.18
N SER A 412 15.54 -27.96 -16.42
CA SER A 412 15.82 -27.09 -15.26
C SER A 412 16.64 -27.82 -14.20
N PHE A 413 16.37 -29.11 -13.95
CA PHE A 413 17.21 -29.95 -13.08
C PHE A 413 18.62 -30.17 -13.66
N ARG A 414 18.74 -30.51 -14.96
CA ARG A 414 20.05 -30.71 -15.61
C ARG A 414 20.88 -29.43 -15.67
N ILE A 415 20.26 -28.26 -15.86
CA ILE A 415 20.93 -26.96 -15.85
C ILE A 415 21.41 -26.61 -14.43
N LEU A 416 20.63 -26.93 -13.40
CA LEU A 416 21.08 -26.83 -12.00
C LEU A 416 22.26 -27.78 -11.70
N PHE A 417 22.24 -29.00 -12.26
CA PHE A 417 23.25 -30.02 -11.98
C PHE A 417 24.57 -29.76 -12.72
N LEU A 418 24.53 -29.36 -14.00
CA LEU A 418 25.72 -29.00 -14.79
C LEU A 418 26.42 -27.75 -14.26
N ALA A 419 25.67 -26.79 -13.72
CA ALA A 419 26.26 -25.62 -13.04
C ALA A 419 27.00 -26.02 -11.75
N ASN A 420 26.56 -27.06 -11.04
CA ASN A 420 27.24 -27.58 -9.86
C ASN A 420 28.47 -28.45 -10.18
N SER A 421 28.49 -29.17 -11.31
CA SER A 421 29.63 -30.02 -11.70
C SER A 421 30.79 -29.24 -12.33
N LEU A 422 30.55 -28.01 -12.80
CA LEU A 422 31.59 -27.09 -13.30
C LEU A 422 32.20 -26.21 -12.18
N ILE A 423 31.73 -26.35 -10.93
CA ILE A 423 32.15 -25.57 -9.75
C ILE A 423 32.71 -26.54 -8.66
N ARG A 424 33.44 -27.58 -9.07
CA ARG A 424 34.35 -28.32 -8.18
C ARG A 424 35.74 -28.34 -8.77
#